data_AF-A0A7V0Z5Z5-F1
#
_entry.id   AF-A0A7V0Z5Z5-F1
#
_cell.length_a   1.000
_cell.length_b   1.000
_cell.length_c   1.000
_cell.angle_alpha   90.00
_cell.angle_beta   90.00
_cell.angle_gamma   90.00
#
_symmetry.space_group_name_H-M   'P 1'
#
loop_
_entity.id
_entity.type
_entity.pdbx_description
1 polymer ?
#
loop_
_entity_poly.entity_id
_entity_poly.type
_entity_poly.pdbx_seq_one_letter_code
_entity_poly.pdbx_strand_id
1 'polypeptide(L)'
;MQIIKIAITSIILIAFWLGCGGDKEPPVVEITFPANGAMVGGTVTITAEAVDNKVVEKVELYIDNNLVSTLTSQPYAYSWNTTSLQDN
;
A
#
# COMPACT_ATOMS: atom_id res chain seq x y z
N MET A 1 -15.89 14.93 -11.38
CA MET A 1 -14.46 14.84 -11.01
C MET A 1 -14.44 14.25 -9.61
N GLN A 2 -14.41 12.93 -9.50
CA GLN A 2 -14.40 12.27 -8.18
C GLN A 2 -13.11 12.60 -7.46
N ILE A 3 -13.26 13.05 -6.23
CA ILE A 3 -12.18 13.36 -5.32
C ILE A 3 -12.06 12.12 -4.44
N ILE A 4 -11.09 11.27 -4.74
CA ILE A 4 -10.85 10.06 -3.94
C ILE A 4 -9.79 10.40 -2.92
N LYS A 5 -10.10 10.21 -1.65
CA LYS A 5 -9.13 10.39 -0.56
C LYS A 5 -8.40 9.07 -0.40
N ILE A 6 -7.10 9.07 -0.64
CA ILE A 6 -6.26 7.92 -0.24
C ILE A 6 -6.25 7.91 1.29
N ALA A 7 -6.84 6.87 1.87
CA ALA A 7 -6.77 6.57 3.30
C ALA A 7 -5.82 5.40 3.49
N ILE A 8 -4.86 5.55 4.42
CA ILE A 8 -3.98 4.45 4.82
C ILE A 8 -4.83 3.49 5.66
N THR A 9 -5.45 2.51 5.02
CA THR A 9 -6.31 1.54 5.69
C THR A 9 -5.56 0.24 5.91
N SER A 10 -5.08 0.10 7.16
CA SER A 10 -4.76 -1.16 7.84
C SER A 10 -3.29 -1.57 7.90
N ILE A 11 -2.75 -1.51 9.12
CA ILE A 11 -1.75 -2.44 9.62
C ILE A 11 -2.52 -3.45 10.48
N ILE A 12 -2.54 -4.73 10.06
CA ILE A 12 -3.05 -5.84 10.87
C ILE A 12 -1.90 -6.80 11.15
N LEU A 13 -1.60 -6.91 12.44
CA LEU A 13 -0.61 -7.77 13.06
C LEU A 13 -1.27 -9.11 13.43
N ILE A 14 -0.80 -10.23 12.88
CA ILE A 14 -1.06 -11.56 13.47
C ILE A 14 0.27 -12.12 13.94
N ALA A 15 0.57 -11.91 15.23
CA ALA A 15 1.62 -12.63 15.92
C ALA A 15 1.08 -14.00 16.37
N PHE A 16 1.20 -15.02 15.53
CA PHE A 16 1.00 -16.41 15.98
C PHE A 16 2.35 -16.95 16.47
N TRP A 17 2.57 -16.83 17.77
CA TRP A 17 3.76 -17.30 18.47
C TRP A 17 3.82 -18.82 18.49
N LEU A 18 4.70 -19.42 17.68
CA LEU A 18 5.27 -20.74 17.96
C LEU A 18 6.76 -20.73 17.61
N GLY A 19 7.57 -20.99 18.63
CA GLY A 19 9.01 -20.73 18.64
C GLY A 19 9.80 -21.45 17.55
N CYS A 20 10.48 -20.67 16.73
CA CYS A 20 11.86 -20.90 16.33
C CYS A 20 12.41 -19.55 15.87
N GLY A 21 13.50 -19.09 16.48
CA GLY A 21 14.01 -17.73 16.31
C GLY A 21 14.24 -17.39 14.84
N GLY A 22 13.77 -16.22 14.42
CA GLY A 22 14.07 -15.73 13.10
C GLY A 22 13.81 -14.27 12.98
N ASP A 23 12.57 -13.84 13.17
CA ASP A 23 12.19 -12.46 12.92
C ASP A 23 11.09 -12.02 13.87
N LYS A 24 11.23 -10.82 14.41
CA LYS A 24 10.30 -10.21 15.37
C LYS A 24 9.93 -8.79 15.01
N GLU A 25 10.57 -8.21 13.99
CA GLU A 25 10.27 -6.85 13.57
C GLU A 25 9.33 -6.96 12.37
N PRO A 26 8.11 -6.43 12.45
CA PRO A 26 7.23 -6.44 11.30
C PRO A 26 7.76 -5.47 10.24
N PRO A 27 7.50 -5.73 8.95
CA PRO A 27 7.81 -4.78 7.90
C PRO A 27 7.03 -3.48 8.13
N VAL A 28 7.71 -2.35 7.99
CA VAL A 28 7.13 -1.01 7.98
C VAL A 28 6.87 -0.63 6.53
N VAL A 29 5.64 -0.24 6.21
CA VAL A 29 5.26 0.24 4.88
C VAL A 29 4.67 1.65 4.97
N GLU A 30 5.09 2.52 4.04
CA GLU A 30 4.61 3.90 3.94
C GLU A 30 4.35 4.26 2.48
N ILE A 31 3.23 4.92 2.21
CA ILE A 31 2.98 5.55 0.90
C ILE A 31 3.69 6.90 0.91
N THR A 32 4.71 7.05 0.06
CA THR A 32 5.48 8.28 -0.07
C THR A 32 4.79 9.30 -0.97
N PHE A 33 3.98 8.83 -1.93
CA PHE A 33 3.16 9.69 -2.77
C PHE A 33 1.93 8.94 -3.31
N PRO A 34 0.79 9.60 -3.44
CA PRO A 34 0.49 10.96 -2.98
C PRO A 34 0.26 11.02 -1.47
N ALA A 35 0.37 12.21 -0.88
CA ALA A 35 0.21 12.40 0.56
C ALA A 35 -1.17 11.94 1.04
N ASN A 36 -1.26 11.48 2.29
CA ASN A 36 -2.53 11.09 2.91
C ASN A 36 -3.57 12.22 2.79
N GLY A 37 -4.77 11.89 2.32
CA GLY A 37 -5.85 12.87 2.10
C GLY A 37 -5.64 13.80 0.89
N ALA A 38 -4.61 13.59 0.07
CA ALA A 38 -4.43 14.33 -1.16
C ALA A 38 -5.63 14.12 -2.11
N MET A 39 -6.01 15.20 -2.79
CA MET A 39 -6.98 15.14 -3.87
C MET A 39 -6.27 14.70 -5.14
N VAL A 40 -6.73 13.60 -5.73
CA VAL A 40 -6.11 12.97 -6.89
C VAL A 40 -7.14 12.86 -8.01
N GLY A 41 -6.67 12.93 -9.26
CA GLY A 41 -7.52 12.86 -10.44
C GLY A 41 -6.73 12.58 -11.71
N GLY A 42 -7.31 11.82 -12.64
CA GLY A 42 -6.66 11.38 -13.86
C GLY A 42 -5.76 10.17 -13.61
N THR A 43 -4.56 10.16 -14.20
CA THR A 43 -3.55 9.14 -13.93
C THR A 43 -2.63 9.61 -12.81
N VAL A 44 -2.59 8.84 -11.73
CA VAL A 44 -1.85 9.15 -10.50
C VAL A 44 -0.92 7.99 -10.23
N THR A 45 0.39 8.26 -10.17
CA THR A 45 1.35 7.26 -9.72
C THR A 45 1.34 7.22 -8.21
N ILE A 46 1.06 6.07 -7.62
CA ILE A 46 1.24 5.82 -6.19
C ILE A 46 2.62 5.21 -5.99
N THR A 47 3.41 5.75 -5.06
CA THR A 47 4.70 5.21 -4.67
C THR A 47 4.69 4.88 -3.19
N ALA A 48 5.32 3.75 -2.85
CA ALA A 48 5.46 3.28 -1.48
C ALA A 48 6.89 2.83 -1.20
N GLU A 49 7.25 2.86 0.07
CA GLU A 49 8.46 2.26 0.61
C GLU A 49 8.07 1.21 1.64
N ALA A 50 8.80 0.10 1.63
CA ALA A 50 8.66 -0.94 2.64
C ALA A 50 10.05 -1.35 3.11
N VAL A 51 10.22 -1.42 4.42
CA VAL A 51 11.48 -1.74 5.10
C VAL A 51 11.20 -2.84 6.12
N ASP A 52 12.06 -3.84 6.13
CA ASP A 52 12.06 -4.92 7.12
C ASP A 52 13.51 -5.23 7.51
N ASN A 53 13.74 -5.85 8.66
CA ASN A 53 15.07 -6.26 9.11
C ASN A 53 15.63 -7.46 8.32
N LYS A 54 14.77 -8.15 7.55
CA LYS A 54 15.12 -9.25 6.65
C LYS A 54 14.80 -8.95 5.19
N VAL A 55 13.55 -9.19 4.79
CA VAL A 55 13.10 -9.07 3.41
C VAL A 55 11.61 -8.79 3.39
N VAL A 56 11.22 -7.81 2.57
CA VAL A 56 9.82 -7.58 2.24
C VAL A 56 9.47 -8.46 1.04
N GLU A 57 8.67 -9.51 1.25
CA GLU A 57 8.27 -10.41 0.16
C GLU A 57 7.32 -9.74 -0.83
N LYS A 58 6.36 -8.94 -0.34
CA LYS A 58 5.37 -8.23 -1.13
C LYS A 58 4.75 -7.06 -0.38
N VAL A 59 4.26 -6.09 -1.14
CA VAL A 59 3.43 -4.97 -0.70
C VAL A 59 2.09 -5.06 -1.42
N GLU A 60 1.00 -5.09 -0.68
CA GLU A 60 -0.36 -5.11 -1.23
C GLU A 60 -0.95 -3.71 -1.15
N LEU A 61 -1.33 -3.15 -2.30
CA LEU A 61 -1.91 -1.81 -2.39
C LEU A 61 -3.43 -1.92 -2.48
N TYR A 62 -4.12 -1.23 -1.59
CA TYR A 62 -5.57 -1.17 -1.52
C TYR A 62 -6.07 0.25 -1.82
N ILE A 63 -7.15 0.36 -2.60
CA ILE A 63 -7.88 1.61 -2.86
C ILE A 63 -9.35 1.32 -2.57
N ASP A 64 -9.97 2.12 -1.71
CA ASP A 64 -11.36 1.95 -1.27
C ASP A 64 -11.66 0.50 -0.82
N ASN A 65 -10.75 -0.07 -0.01
CA ASN A 65 -10.77 -1.45 0.50
C ASN A 65 -10.64 -2.55 -0.57
N ASN A 66 -10.39 -2.22 -1.84
CA ASN A 66 -10.15 -3.19 -2.90
C ASN A 66 -8.65 -3.35 -3.17
N LEU A 67 -8.16 -4.58 -3.25
CA LEU A 67 -6.79 -4.86 -3.66
C LEU A 67 -6.62 -4.47 -5.13
N VAL A 68 -5.78 -3.47 -5.42
CA VAL A 68 -5.53 -2.99 -6.78
C VAL A 68 -4.20 -3.48 -7.36
N SER A 69 -3.24 -3.80 -6.49
CA SER A 69 -1.93 -4.30 -6.94
C SER A 69 -1.17 -5.02 -5.83
N THR A 70 -0.26 -5.90 -6.24
CA THR A 70 0.74 -6.53 -5.37
C THR A 70 2.12 -6.26 -5.97
N LEU A 71 2.97 -5.57 -5.21
CA LEU A 71 4.28 -5.11 -5.64
C LEU A 71 5.36 -5.92 -4.91
N THR A 72 6.27 -6.55 -5.64
CA THR A 72 7.28 -7.46 -5.08
C THR A 72 8.71 -6.95 -5.26
N SER A 73 8.89 -5.77 -5.84
CA SER A 73 10.21 -5.19 -6.09
C SER A 73 10.18 -3.67 -5.96
N GLN A 74 11.26 -3.11 -5.39
CA GLN A 74 11.45 -1.67 -5.33
C GLN A 74 11.90 -1.11 -6.70
N PRO A 75 11.52 0.13 -7.05
CA PRO A 75 10.60 1.01 -6.31
C PRO A 75 9.15 0.49 -6.38
N TYR A 76 8.45 0.44 -5.24
CA TYR A 76 7.05 0.01 -5.21
C TYR A 76 6.19 1.13 -5.78
N ALA A 77 5.85 1.01 -7.07
CA ALA A 77 5.06 2.00 -7.79
C ALA A 77 3.87 1.37 -8.50
N TYR A 78 2.73 2.06 -8.48
CA TYR A 78 1.51 1.67 -9.17
C TYR A 78 0.89 2.87 -9.88
N SER A 79 0.63 2.74 -11.18
CA SER A 79 -0.08 3.76 -11.94
C SER A 79 -1.58 3.53 -11.83
N TRP A 80 -2.27 4.41 -11.11
CA TRP A 80 -3.70 4.36 -10.91
C TRP A 80 -4.41 5.33 -11.84
N ASN A 81 -5.37 4.82 -12.62
CA ASN A 81 -6.27 5.66 -13.38
C ASN A 81 -7.57 5.88 -12.59
N THR A 82 -7.79 7.10 -12.09
CA THR A 82 -8.98 7.44 -11.30
C THR A 82 -10.23 7.64 -12.17
N THR A 83 -10.13 7.64 -13.51
CA THR A 83 -11.29 7.87 -14.40
C THR A 83 -12.13 6.61 -14.62
N SER A 84 -11.60 5.42 -14.28
CA SER A 84 -12.32 4.16 -14.41
C SER A 84 -13.17 3.79 -13.20
N LEU A 85 -13.06 4.57 -12.11
CA LEU A 85 -13.91 4.42 -10.95
C LEU A 85 -15.23 5.12 -11.28
N GLN A 86 -16.16 4.36 -11.83
CA GLN A 86 -17.51 4.83 -12.10
C GLN A 86 -18.20 5.04 -10.75
N ASP A 87 -18.45 6.29 -10.35
CA ASP A 87 -19.48 6.60 -9.33
C ASP A 87 -20.79 5.97 -9.85
N ASN A 88 -21.30 4.95 -9.16
CA ASN A 88 -22.63 4.41 -9.40
C ASN A 88 -23.47 4.57 -8.15
#